data_AF-A0A841T6E8-F1
#
_entry.id   AF-A0A841T6E8-F1
#
_cell.length_a   1.000
_cell.length_b   1.000
_cell.length_c   1.000
_cell.angle_alpha   90.00
_cell.angle_beta   90.00
_cell.angle_gamma   90.00
#
_symmetry.space_group_name_H-M   'P 1'
#
loop_
_entity.id
_entity.type
_entity.pdbx_description
1 polymer ?
#
loop_
_entity_poly.entity_id
_entity_poly.type
_entity_poly.pdbx_seq_one_letter_code
_entity_poly.pdbx_strand_id
1 'polypeptide(L)'
;MQLEDVGSGIDHTRTILTLDGTSLELGAAIPLYALPLGSHTLIVTTSDMAGNTSSRTILFETQTGIPSLKALIDRFRNAGWIDNNGIANSLRSKLKANQLAAFVHEVEAQRGKHIADQAADYLLRDAEFLLSN
;
A
#
# COMPACT_ATOMS: atom_id res chain seq x y z
N MET A 1 30.39 5.84 -8.07
CA MET A 1 30.42 5.04 -6.84
C MET A 1 30.47 3.59 -7.28
N GLN A 2 31.67 3.02 -7.29
CA GLN A 2 31.99 1.73 -7.88
C GLN A 2 32.23 0.77 -6.71
N LEU A 3 31.50 -0.34 -6.66
CA LEU A 3 31.70 -1.37 -5.64
C LEU A 3 32.64 -2.41 -6.25
N GLU A 4 33.83 -2.53 -5.67
CA GLU A 4 34.85 -3.48 -6.07
C GLU A 4 34.47 -4.90 -5.66
N ASP A 5 34.60 -5.79 -6.62
CA ASP A 5 34.48 -7.24 -6.53
C ASP A 5 35.78 -7.82 -5.95
N VAL A 6 35.73 -8.28 -4.69
CA VAL A 6 36.75 -9.18 -4.12
C VAL A 6 36.06 -10.16 -3.17
N GLY A 7 35.58 -11.28 -3.73
CA GLY A 7 35.43 -12.53 -2.98
C GLY A 7 34.01 -12.95 -2.60
N SER A 8 33.63 -14.11 -3.15
CA SER A 8 32.46 -14.97 -2.85
C SER A 8 31.13 -14.56 -3.47
N GLY A 9 30.64 -15.46 -4.33
CA GLY A 9 29.31 -15.45 -4.91
C GLY A 9 28.23 -15.10 -3.89
N ILE A 10 27.65 -13.92 -4.08
CA ILE A 10 26.30 -13.64 -3.61
C ILE A 10 25.39 -14.68 -4.23
N ASP A 11 24.91 -15.60 -3.42
CA ASP A 11 23.87 -16.53 -3.81
C ASP A 11 22.54 -15.77 -3.75
N HIS A 12 22.09 -15.25 -4.90
CA HIS A 12 20.83 -14.52 -4.98
C HIS A 12 19.64 -15.37 -4.50
N THR A 13 19.78 -16.70 -4.41
CA THR A 13 18.78 -17.63 -3.89
C THR A 13 18.63 -17.61 -2.36
N ARG A 14 19.52 -16.91 -1.64
CA ARG A 14 19.48 -16.74 -0.17
C ARG A 14 19.24 -15.29 0.26
N THR A 15 18.56 -14.51 -0.58
CA THR A 15 18.08 -13.18 -0.17
C THR A 15 16.70 -13.31 0.45
N ILE A 16 16.57 -12.88 1.70
CA ILE A 16 15.31 -12.84 2.45
C ILE A 16 14.89 -11.37 2.57
N LEU A 17 13.65 -11.09 2.22
CA LEU A 17 13.03 -9.77 2.37
C LEU A 17 11.95 -9.89 3.44
N THR A 18 11.94 -9.02 4.44
CA THR A 18 10.85 -8.95 5.42
C THR A 18 10.28 -7.55 5.52
N LEU A 19 8.95 -7.43 5.51
CA LEU A 19 8.23 -6.19 5.76
C LEU A 19 7.44 -6.34 7.05
N ASP A 20 7.74 -5.50 8.03
CA ASP A 20 7.15 -5.55 9.38
C ASP A 20 7.23 -6.95 10.01
N GLY A 21 8.35 -7.64 9.76
CA GLY A 21 8.60 -9.01 10.22
C GLY A 21 7.97 -10.12 9.37
N THR A 22 7.16 -9.78 8.36
CA THR A 22 6.55 -10.75 7.44
C THR A 22 7.45 -11.00 6.24
N SER A 23 7.76 -12.26 5.93
CA SER A 23 8.58 -12.62 4.76
C SER A 23 7.88 -12.26 3.45
N LEU A 24 8.64 -11.73 2.49
CA LEU A 24 8.20 -11.35 1.17
C LEU A 24 9.02 -12.08 0.11
N GLU A 25 8.34 -12.45 -0.98
CA GLU A 25 8.99 -12.97 -2.17
C GLU A 25 9.80 -11.87 -2.86
N LEU A 26 11.01 -12.21 -3.30
CA LEU A 26 11.90 -11.26 -3.95
C LEU A 26 11.27 -10.78 -5.27
N GLY A 27 11.17 -9.46 -5.44
CA GLY A 27 10.55 -8.85 -6.63
C GLY A 27 9.02 -8.80 -6.61
N ALA A 28 8.36 -9.25 -5.54
CA ALA A 28 6.92 -9.08 -5.39
C ALA A 28 6.52 -7.59 -5.37
N ALA A 29 5.49 -7.24 -6.15
CA ALA A 29 4.92 -5.90 -6.10
C ALA A 29 4.08 -5.73 -4.83
N ILE A 30 4.43 -4.74 -4.01
CA ILE A 30 3.72 -4.45 -2.75
C ILE A 30 2.76 -3.29 -3.00
N PRO A 31 1.44 -3.50 -2.92
CA PRO A 31 0.48 -2.40 -2.95
C PRO A 31 0.59 -1.61 -1.65
N LEU A 32 1.31 -0.48 -1.66
CA LEU A 32 1.53 0.33 -0.45
C LEU A 32 0.23 0.79 0.22
N TYR A 33 -0.84 0.97 -0.55
CA TYR A 33 -2.17 1.32 -0.03
C TYR A 33 -2.79 0.22 0.83
N ALA A 34 -2.31 -1.03 0.74
CA ALA A 34 -2.80 -2.14 1.55
C ALA A 34 -2.09 -2.25 2.90
N LEU A 35 -0.99 -1.51 3.11
CA LEU A 35 -0.28 -1.48 4.39
C LEU A 35 -0.99 -0.53 5.37
N PRO A 36 -0.99 -0.82 6.68
CA PRO A 36 -1.49 0.11 7.70
C PRO A 36 -0.84 1.50 7.58
N LEU A 37 -1.56 2.59 7.85
CA LEU A 37 -0.95 3.93 7.85
C LEU A 37 0.08 4.06 8.97
N GLY A 38 1.20 4.73 8.68
CA GLY A 38 2.28 4.97 9.64
C GLY A 38 3.61 4.34 9.23
N SER A 39 4.48 4.12 10.21
CA SER A 39 5.85 3.66 9.99
C SER A 39 5.93 2.16 9.73
N HIS A 40 6.79 1.79 8.79
CA HIS A 40 7.10 0.42 8.40
C HIS A 40 8.60 0.18 8.37
N THR A 41 8.98 -1.08 8.58
CA THR A 41 10.36 -1.54 8.52
C THR A 41 10.51 -2.62 7.46
N LEU A 42 11.28 -2.33 6.42
CA LEU A 42 11.70 -3.29 5.41
C LEU A 42 13.15 -3.73 5.71
N ILE A 43 13.37 -5.03 5.87
CA ILE A 43 14.69 -5.61 6.10
C ILE A 43 15.05 -6.51 4.92
N VAL A 44 16.23 -6.29 4.36
CA VAL A 44 16.81 -7.11 3.30
C VAL A 44 18.02 -7.82 3.87
N THR A 45 17.98 -9.14 3.93
CA THR A 45 19.08 -9.98 4.41
C THR A 45 19.60 -10.83 3.27
N THR A 46 20.89 -10.74 2.98
CA THR A 46 21.58 -11.60 2.01
C THR A 46 22.53 -12.53 2.73
N SER A 47 22.70 -13.74 2.20
CA SER A 47 23.74 -14.67 2.65
C SER A 47 24.55 -15.20 1.48
N ASP A 48 25.87 -15.29 1.65
CA ASP A 48 26.74 -15.92 0.67
C ASP A 48 26.80 -17.46 0.85
N MET A 49 27.52 -18.13 -0.05
CA MET A 49 27.68 -19.59 0.02
C MET A 49 28.44 -20.07 1.27
N ALA A 50 29.29 -19.22 1.85
CA ALA A 50 30.08 -19.51 3.05
C ALA A 50 29.28 -19.30 4.35
N GLY A 51 28.05 -18.79 4.25
CA GLY A 51 27.17 -18.53 5.40
C GLY A 51 27.37 -17.15 6.02
N ASN A 52 28.15 -16.26 5.40
CA ASN A 52 28.21 -14.87 5.85
C ASN A 52 26.87 -14.20 5.55
N THR A 53 26.33 -13.44 6.49
CA THR A 53 25.06 -12.71 6.34
C THR A 53 25.29 -11.22 6.41
N SER A 54 24.61 -10.47 5.54
CA SER A 54 24.53 -9.00 5.62
C SER A 54 23.07 -8.57 5.60
N SER A 55 22.73 -7.54 6.37
CA SER A 55 21.37 -7.01 6.43
C SER A 55 21.35 -5.50 6.20
N ARG A 56 20.31 -5.02 5.50
CA ARG A 56 19.98 -3.60 5.40
C ARG A 56 18.55 -3.36 5.86
N THR A 57 18.38 -2.30 6.64
CA THR A 57 17.08 -1.86 7.15
C THR A 57 16.69 -0.56 6.46
N ILE A 58 15.46 -0.51 5.97
CA ILE A 58 14.84 0.66 5.34
C ILE A 58 13.59 0.99 6.15
N LEU A 59 13.54 2.21 6.66
CA LEU A 59 12.38 2.76 7.35
C LEU A 59 11.62 3.65 6.36
N PHE A 60 10.31 3.48 6.29
CA PHE A 60 9.44 4.34 5.49
C PHE A 60 8.09 4.50 6.15
N GLU A 61 7.30 5.47 5.69
CA GLU A 61 5.95 5.71 6.18
C GLU A 61 4.94 5.63 5.05
N THR A 62 3.75 5.11 5.36
CA THR A 62 2.58 5.27 4.51
C THR A 62 1.69 6.36 5.08
N GLN A 63 1.24 7.24 4.20
CA GLN A 63 0.39 8.39 4.52
C GLN A 63 -0.80 8.41 3.56
N THR A 64 -1.85 9.15 3.95
CA THR A 64 -3.02 9.36 3.11
C THR A 64 -3.40 10.83 3.01
N GLY A 65 -4.25 11.14 2.04
CA GLY A 65 -4.72 12.48 1.71
C GLY A 65 -5.79 12.44 0.63
N ILE A 66 -6.44 13.57 0.41
CA ILE A 66 -7.43 13.71 -0.68
C ILE A 66 -6.89 13.27 -2.05
N PRO A 67 -5.63 13.58 -2.44
CA PRO A 67 -5.07 13.09 -3.71
C PRO A 67 -4.92 11.56 -3.77
N SER A 68 -4.47 10.91 -2.68
CA SER A 68 -4.31 9.45 -2.66
C SER A 68 -5.67 8.74 -2.69
N LEU A 69 -6.67 9.23 -1.94
CA LEU A 69 -8.04 8.72 -2.01
C LEU A 69 -8.63 8.79 -3.43
N LYS A 70 -8.40 9.89 -4.17
CA LYS A 70 -8.82 9.99 -5.58
C LYS A 70 -8.12 8.94 -6.45
N ALA A 71 -6.81 8.74 -6.25
CA ALA A 71 -6.06 7.74 -6.98
C ALA A 71 -6.54 6.30 -6.65
N LEU A 72 -6.96 6.04 -5.40
CA LEU A 72 -7.55 4.76 -4.99
C LEU A 72 -8.89 4.53 -5.66
N ILE A 73 -9.77 5.53 -5.74
CA ILE A 73 -11.05 5.40 -6.47
C ILE A 73 -10.77 5.02 -7.94
N ASP A 74 -9.85 5.71 -8.60
CA ASP A 74 -9.51 5.42 -10.00
C ASP A 74 -8.92 4.02 -10.15
N ARG A 75 -8.02 3.61 -9.26
CA ARG A 75 -7.47 2.24 -9.21
C ARG A 75 -8.56 1.20 -9.03
N PHE A 76 -9.43 1.36 -8.04
CA PHE A 76 -10.46 0.38 -7.71
C PHE A 76 -11.54 0.30 -8.77
N ARG A 77 -11.89 1.43 -9.41
CA ARG A 77 -12.75 1.41 -10.60
C ARG A 77 -12.10 0.63 -11.74
N ASN A 78 -10.83 0.91 -12.05
CA ASN A 78 -10.13 0.21 -13.15
C ASN A 78 -9.93 -1.29 -12.86
N ALA A 79 -9.85 -1.68 -11.59
CA ALA A 79 -9.80 -3.06 -11.14
C ALA A 79 -11.19 -3.74 -11.04
N GLY A 80 -12.28 -3.02 -11.31
CA GLY A 80 -13.66 -3.52 -11.18
C GLY A 80 -14.15 -3.66 -9.74
N TRP A 81 -13.40 -3.19 -8.75
CA TRP A 81 -13.80 -3.16 -7.34
C TRP A 81 -14.79 -2.04 -7.03
N ILE A 82 -14.86 -1.03 -7.89
CA ILE A 82 -15.97 -0.09 -7.96
C ILE A 82 -16.60 -0.25 -9.33
N ASP A 83 -17.74 -0.94 -9.40
CA ASP A 83 -18.35 -1.35 -10.68
C ASP A 83 -19.24 -0.28 -11.31
N ASN A 84 -19.59 0.76 -10.54
CA ASN A 84 -20.50 1.81 -10.95
C ASN A 84 -19.78 3.15 -11.14
N ASN A 85 -19.75 3.64 -12.39
CA ASN A 85 -19.12 4.92 -12.75
C ASN A 85 -19.77 6.13 -12.06
N GLY A 86 -21.08 6.09 -11.81
CA GLY A 86 -21.80 7.14 -11.09
C GLY A 86 -21.33 7.24 -9.64
N ILE A 87 -21.17 6.10 -8.97
CA ILE A 87 -20.63 6.03 -7.59
C ILE A 87 -19.19 6.54 -7.55
N ALA A 88 -18.33 6.07 -8.46
CA ALA A 88 -16.94 6.56 -8.53
C ALA A 88 -16.86 8.10 -8.71
N ASN A 89 -17.71 8.65 -9.58
CA ASN A 89 -17.77 10.11 -9.83
C ASN A 89 -18.31 10.89 -8.63
N SER A 90 -19.32 10.34 -7.94
CA SER A 90 -19.90 10.91 -6.72
C SER A 90 -18.85 10.99 -5.60
N LEU A 91 -18.14 9.89 -5.34
CA LEU A 91 -17.04 9.83 -4.38
C LEU A 91 -15.94 10.86 -4.68
N ARG A 92 -15.50 10.95 -5.95
CA ARG A 92 -14.51 11.96 -6.38
C ARG A 92 -15.01 13.39 -6.18
N SER A 93 -16.30 13.64 -6.42
CA SER A 93 -16.92 14.96 -6.24
C SER A 93 -16.94 15.36 -4.78
N LYS A 94 -17.26 14.44 -3.86
CA LYS A 94 -17.21 14.67 -2.42
C LYS A 94 -15.79 14.99 -1.94
N LEU A 95 -14.79 14.25 -2.41
CA LEU A 95 -13.37 14.54 -2.12
C LEU A 95 -12.93 15.91 -2.68
N LYS A 96 -13.43 16.33 -3.85
CA LYS A 96 -13.14 17.66 -4.41
C LYS A 96 -13.76 18.79 -3.56
N ALA A 97 -14.93 18.55 -3.00
CA ALA A 97 -15.63 19.48 -2.11
C ALA A 97 -15.16 19.40 -0.64
N ASN A 98 -14.14 18.60 -0.34
CA ASN A 98 -13.66 18.32 1.03
C ASN A 98 -14.75 17.79 1.98
N GLN A 99 -15.74 17.08 1.45
CA GLN A 99 -16.87 16.51 2.20
C GLN A 99 -16.56 15.10 2.69
N LEU A 100 -15.55 14.95 3.55
CA LEU A 100 -15.05 13.64 4.01
C LEU A 100 -16.12 12.79 4.72
N ALA A 101 -16.94 13.39 5.59
CA ALA A 101 -18.02 12.65 6.27
C ALA A 101 -19.06 12.09 5.27
N ALA A 102 -19.44 12.88 4.26
CA ALA A 102 -20.35 12.41 3.22
C ALA A 102 -19.71 11.34 2.33
N PHE A 103 -18.39 11.42 2.12
CA PHE A 103 -17.63 10.39 1.40
C PHE A 103 -17.66 9.06 2.17
N VAL A 104 -17.37 9.10 3.48
CA VAL A 104 -17.43 7.93 4.37
C VAL A 104 -18.81 7.28 4.31
N HIS A 105 -19.89 8.04 4.52
CA HIS A 105 -21.25 7.50 4.47
C HIS A 105 -21.63 6.89 3.13
N GLU A 106 -21.16 7.45 2.01
CA GLU A 106 -21.39 6.85 0.70
C GLU A 106 -20.61 5.53 0.55
N VAL A 107 -19.35 5.48 0.98
CA VAL A 107 -18.57 4.23 0.94
C VAL A 107 -19.23 3.15 1.79
N GLU A 108 -19.65 3.46 3.02
CA GLU A 108 -20.40 2.53 3.89
C GLU A 108 -21.69 2.04 3.21
N ALA A 109 -22.46 2.96 2.62
CA ALA A 109 -23.73 2.63 1.99
C ALA A 109 -23.58 1.75 0.74
N GLN A 110 -22.45 1.85 0.04
CA GLN A 110 -22.16 1.17 -1.23
C GLN A 110 -21.27 -0.08 -1.06
N ARG A 111 -20.69 -0.27 0.12
CA ARG A 111 -19.94 -1.48 0.49
C ARG A 111 -20.77 -2.74 0.23
N GLY A 112 -20.16 -3.71 -0.42
CA GLY A 112 -20.79 -4.99 -0.79
C GLY A 112 -21.86 -4.89 -1.89
N LYS A 113 -22.17 -3.69 -2.41
CA LYS A 113 -23.16 -3.47 -3.47
C LYS A 113 -22.51 -3.06 -4.79
N HIS A 114 -21.80 -1.94 -4.75
CA HIS A 114 -21.10 -1.34 -5.88
C HIS A 114 -19.62 -1.08 -5.59
N ILE A 115 -19.21 -1.28 -4.33
CA ILE A 115 -17.83 -1.21 -3.86
C ILE A 115 -17.52 -2.53 -3.17
N ALA A 116 -16.51 -3.25 -3.65
CA ALA A 116 -16.03 -4.48 -3.01
C ALA A 116 -15.62 -4.20 -1.55
N ASP A 117 -15.85 -5.14 -0.64
CA ASP A 117 -15.57 -4.97 0.79
C ASP A 117 -14.15 -4.47 1.06
N GLN A 118 -13.16 -5.09 0.43
CA GLN A 118 -11.76 -4.73 0.58
C GLN A 118 -11.45 -3.31 0.08
N ALA A 119 -12.10 -2.87 -1.01
CA ALA A 119 -11.96 -1.50 -1.50
C ALA A 119 -12.57 -0.49 -0.52
N ALA A 120 -13.74 -0.82 0.03
CA ALA A 120 -14.38 0.00 1.05
C ALA A 120 -13.50 0.12 2.30
N ASP A 121 -12.93 -0.98 2.78
CA ASP A 121 -12.03 -0.97 3.95
C ASP A 121 -10.84 -0.02 3.78
N TYR A 122 -10.19 -0.03 2.61
CA TYR A 122 -9.08 0.89 2.33
C TYR A 122 -9.53 2.34 2.24
N LEU A 123 -10.66 2.62 1.57
CA LEU A 123 -11.17 3.98 1.43
C LEU A 123 -11.64 4.55 2.77
N LEU A 124 -12.28 3.73 3.61
CA LEU A 124 -12.75 4.12 4.94
C LEU A 124 -11.58 4.40 5.88
N ARG A 125 -10.62 3.47 5.99
CA ARG A 125 -9.40 3.66 6.79
C ARG A 125 -8.73 5.00 6.47
N ASP A 126 -8.57 5.30 5.19
CA ASP A 126 -7.88 6.50 4.75
C ASP A 126 -8.71 7.77 5.00
N ALA A 127 -10.01 7.74 4.74
CA ALA A 127 -10.88 8.89 4.97
C ALA A 127 -11.11 9.19 6.45
N GLU A 128 -11.23 8.16 7.29
CA GLU A 128 -11.36 8.29 8.74
C GLU A 128 -10.10 8.90 9.36
N PHE A 129 -8.91 8.47 8.90
CA PHE A 129 -7.65 9.08 9.33
C PHE A 129 -7.61 10.60 9.04
N LEU A 130 -8.18 11.05 7.93
CA LEU A 130 -8.27 12.47 7.57
C LEU A 130 -9.38 13.22 8.32
N LEU A 131 -10.35 12.53 8.91
CA LEU A 131 -11.38 13.15 9.75
C LEU A 131 -10.90 13.35 11.19
N SER A 132 -9.98 12.51 11.66
CA SER A 132 -9.47 12.54 13.03
C SER A 132 -8.23 13.43 13.24
N ASN A 133 -7.67 14.03 12.19
CA ASN A 133 -6.46 14.86 12.22
C ASN A 133 -6.71 16.21 11.55
#